data_AF-A0A380DM63-F1
#
_entry.id   AF-A0A380DM63-F1
#
_cell.length_a   1.000
_cell.length_b   1.000
_cell.length_c   1.000
_cell.angle_alpha   90.00
_cell.angle_beta   90.00
_cell.angle_gamma   90.00
#
_symmetry.space_group_name_H-M   'P 1'
#
loop_
_entity.id
_entity.type
_entity.pdbx_description
1 polymer ?
#
loop_
_entity_poly.entity_id
_entity_poly.type
_entity_poly.pdbx_seq_one_letter_code
_entity_poly.pdbx_strand_id
1 'polypeptide(L)'
;MDNSLYGLPQGSAFSLKGDNTYQSLPAILDQKQGYKSDVMHGDYKTFWNRDQVYKHFGIDKFYDATYYDMSDKNVVNLGLKDKIFFKDSANYQAKMKSPFYSI
;
A
#
# COMPACT_ATOMS: atom_id res chain seq x y z
N MET A 1 -1.84 3.18 -11.09
CA MET A 1 -3.30 2.91 -11.07
C MET A 1 -4.03 4.03 -10.36
N ASP A 2 -3.53 4.43 -9.20
CA ASP A 2 -4.16 5.32 -8.22
C ASP A 2 -4.47 6.74 -8.70
N ASN A 3 -3.75 7.24 -9.71
CA ASN A 3 -3.86 8.63 -10.17
C ASN A 3 -4.27 8.77 -11.65
N SER A 4 -4.40 7.66 -12.39
CA SER A 4 -4.57 7.70 -13.86
C SER A 4 -3.49 8.53 -14.60
N LEU A 5 -2.27 8.59 -14.05
CA LEU A 5 -1.12 9.29 -14.64
C LEU A 5 -0.05 8.30 -15.08
N TYR A 6 0.69 8.67 -16.13
CA TYR A 6 1.91 7.98 -16.53
C TYR A 6 3.03 8.20 -15.50
N GLY A 7 4.03 7.31 -15.52
CA GLY A 7 5.30 7.52 -14.82
C GLY A 7 6.16 8.61 -15.47
N LEU A 8 7.36 8.80 -14.94
CA LEU A 8 8.35 9.69 -15.55
C LEU A 8 9.01 9.02 -16.78
N PRO A 9 9.46 9.79 -17.78
CA PRO A 9 10.21 9.24 -18.91
C PRO A 9 11.55 8.61 -18.48
N GLN A 10 12.11 9.04 -17.34
CA GLN A 10 13.29 8.45 -16.71
C GLN A 10 13.19 8.57 -15.18
N GLY A 11 13.69 7.56 -14.47
CA GLY A 11 13.66 7.50 -13.00
C GLY A 11 12.30 7.09 -12.44
N SER A 12 12.20 7.03 -11.12
CA SER A 12 10.97 6.63 -10.42
C SER A 12 10.17 7.85 -9.98
N ALA A 13 8.89 7.90 -10.38
CA ALA A 13 7.97 8.95 -9.94
C ALA A 13 7.81 8.95 -8.41
N PHE A 14 7.71 7.78 -7.77
CA PHE A 14 7.57 7.69 -6.32
C PHE A 14 8.81 8.23 -5.58
N SER A 15 10.01 8.03 -6.15
CA SER A 15 11.25 8.53 -5.56
C SER A 15 11.47 10.02 -5.82
N LEU A 16 11.08 10.52 -6.99
CA LEU A 16 11.39 11.89 -7.44
C LEU A 16 10.24 12.90 -7.30
N LYS A 17 9.03 12.42 -7.00
CA LYS A 17 7.79 13.20 -6.87
C LYS A 17 6.96 12.77 -5.67
N GLY A 18 7.59 12.13 -4.67
CA GLY A 18 6.87 11.54 -3.53
C GLY A 18 6.17 12.55 -2.62
N ASP A 19 6.53 13.83 -2.72
CA ASP A 19 5.99 14.95 -1.96
C ASP A 19 4.98 15.81 -2.74
N ASN A 20 4.67 15.44 -3.99
CA ASN A 20 3.65 16.14 -4.77
C ASN A 20 2.25 16.05 -4.13
N THR A 21 1.38 17.00 -4.48
CA THR A 21 -0.05 16.91 -4.17
C THR A 21 -0.74 15.96 -5.17
N TYR A 22 -1.53 15.02 -4.65
CA TYR A 22 -2.29 14.06 -5.45
C TYR A 22 -3.78 14.13 -5.15
N GLN A 23 -4.58 13.76 -6.15
CA GLN A 23 -6.02 13.52 -6.04
C GLN A 23 -6.27 12.07 -6.45
N SER A 24 -5.69 11.17 -5.68
CA SER A 24 -5.70 9.73 -5.93
C SER A 24 -7.07 9.11 -5.64
N LEU A 25 -7.33 7.96 -6.27
CA LEU A 25 -8.53 7.16 -6.08
C LEU A 25 -8.88 6.89 -4.59
N PRO A 26 -7.98 6.42 -3.71
CA PRO A 26 -8.28 6.22 -2.29
C PRO A 26 -8.80 7.49 -1.61
N ALA A 27 -8.16 8.65 -1.84
CA ALA A 27 -8.61 9.92 -1.28
C ALA A 27 -9.99 10.34 -1.84
N ILE A 28 -10.25 10.12 -3.13
CA ILE A 28 -11.55 10.42 -3.75
C ILE A 28 -12.65 9.54 -3.13
N LEU A 29 -12.40 8.24 -2.94
CA LEU A 29 -13.39 7.31 -2.38
C LEU A 29 -13.71 7.62 -0.92
N ASP A 30 -12.71 7.95 -0.10
CA ASP A 30 -12.94 8.39 1.30
C ASP A 30 -13.78 9.67 1.33
N GLN A 31 -13.36 10.70 0.60
CA GLN A 31 -14.01 12.02 0.63
C GLN A 31 -15.43 12.03 0.03
N LYS A 32 -15.70 11.21 -0.98
CA LYS A 32 -16.98 11.21 -1.71
C LYS A 32 -17.94 10.13 -1.25
N GLN A 33 -17.44 9.01 -0.74
CA GLN A 33 -18.25 7.82 -0.45
C GLN A 33 -17.94 7.19 0.92
N GLY A 34 -17.04 7.78 1.72
CA GLY A 34 -16.73 7.32 3.07
C GLY A 34 -15.99 5.98 3.14
N TYR A 35 -15.26 5.60 2.07
CA TYR A 35 -14.47 4.37 2.04
C TYR A 35 -13.25 4.49 2.93
N LYS A 36 -12.89 3.40 3.62
CA LYS A 36 -11.57 3.26 4.26
C LYS A 36 -10.62 2.49 3.36
N SER A 37 -9.38 2.95 3.29
CA SER A 37 -8.38 2.44 2.36
C SER A 37 -7.23 1.74 3.07
N ASP A 38 -6.77 0.64 2.51
CA ASP A 38 -5.49 0.05 2.93
C ASP A 38 -4.66 -0.48 1.77
N VAL A 39 -3.37 -0.65 2.06
CA VAL A 39 -2.42 -1.36 1.20
C VAL A 39 -1.77 -2.46 2.02
N MET A 40 -1.60 -3.63 1.44
CA MET A 40 -0.92 -4.76 2.08
C MET A 40 0.28 -5.21 1.25
N HIS A 41 1.47 -5.29 1.85
CA HIS A 41 2.67 -5.70 1.15
C HIS A 41 3.66 -6.45 2.04
N GLY A 42 4.20 -7.57 1.53
CA GLY A 42 5.15 -8.44 2.22
C GLY A 42 6.61 -7.96 2.24
N ASP A 43 6.85 -6.66 2.06
CA ASP A 43 8.16 -6.01 2.12
C ASP A 43 8.05 -4.70 2.92
N TYR A 44 9.19 -4.16 3.36
CA TYR A 44 9.25 -2.97 4.20
C TYR A 44 8.74 -1.71 3.49
N LYS A 45 8.01 -0.87 4.22
CA LYS A 45 7.36 0.33 3.67
C LYS A 45 8.28 1.35 3.00
N THR A 46 9.57 1.32 3.32
CA THR A 46 10.56 2.26 2.76
C THR A 46 10.92 1.94 1.31
N PHE A 47 10.71 0.69 0.88
CA PHE A 47 11.00 0.30 -0.49
C PHE A 47 10.11 1.10 -1.46
N TRP A 48 10.73 1.63 -2.53
CA TRP A 48 10.11 2.58 -3.45
C TRP A 48 9.54 3.86 -2.82
N ASN A 49 9.97 4.28 -1.63
CA ASN A 49 9.46 5.49 -0.97
C ASN A 49 7.92 5.45 -0.73
N ARG A 50 7.35 4.24 -0.56
CA ARG A 50 5.91 4.04 -0.39
C ARG A 50 5.39 4.68 0.89
N ASP A 51 6.19 4.65 1.96
CA ASP A 51 5.84 5.25 3.25
C ASP A 51 5.57 6.77 3.17
N GLN A 52 6.20 7.48 2.23
CA GLN A 52 5.91 8.89 1.95
C GLN A 52 4.74 9.02 0.98
N VAL A 53 4.84 8.40 -0.20
CA VAL A 53 3.86 8.58 -1.29
C VAL A 53 2.44 8.21 -0.86
N TYR A 54 2.27 7.13 -0.09
CA TYR A 54 0.93 6.69 0.35
C TYR A 54 0.25 7.67 1.31
N LYS A 55 1.00 8.50 2.04
CA LYS A 55 0.42 9.60 2.82
C LYS A 55 -0.18 10.65 1.90
N HIS A 56 0.53 10.99 0.82
CA HIS A 56 0.05 11.96 -0.18
C HIS A 56 -1.09 11.40 -1.04
N PHE A 57 -1.22 10.07 -1.15
CA PHE A 57 -2.37 9.42 -1.78
C PHE A 57 -3.57 9.27 -0.83
N GLY A 58 -3.45 9.61 0.45
CA GLY A 58 -4.56 9.44 1.40
C GLY A 58 -4.91 7.97 1.69
N ILE A 59 -3.92 7.07 1.70
CA ILE A 59 -4.11 5.70 2.19
C ILE A 59 -4.25 5.73 3.72
N ASP A 60 -5.34 5.18 4.27
CA ASP A 60 -5.57 5.20 5.73
C ASP A 60 -4.61 4.24 6.47
N LYS A 61 -4.30 3.08 5.88
CA LYS A 61 -3.46 2.06 6.51
C LYS A 61 -2.53 1.36 5.53
N PHE A 62 -1.25 1.24 5.89
CA PHE A 62 -0.28 0.43 5.14
C PHE A 62 0.25 -0.70 6.04
N TYR A 63 -0.09 -1.94 5.68
CA TYR A 63 0.43 -3.16 6.29
C TYR A 63 1.67 -3.62 5.53
N ASP A 64 2.84 -3.14 5.97
CA ASP A 64 4.14 -3.54 5.43
C ASP A 64 4.71 -4.77 6.15
N ALA A 65 5.94 -5.17 5.82
CA ALA A 65 6.63 -6.31 6.44
C ALA A 65 6.55 -6.36 7.98
N THR A 66 6.46 -5.20 8.65
CA THR A 66 6.36 -5.14 10.12
C THR A 66 5.07 -5.73 10.71
N TYR A 67 4.07 -6.02 9.87
CA TYR A 67 2.81 -6.67 10.25
C TYR A 67 2.81 -8.18 9.99
N TYR A 68 3.90 -8.77 9.51
CA TYR A 68 3.97 -10.18 9.16
C TYR A 68 5.10 -10.90 9.88
N ASP A 69 5.02 -12.24 9.95
CA ASP A 69 6.14 -13.07 10.42
C ASP A 69 7.22 -13.18 9.33
N MET A 70 8.20 -12.29 9.41
CA MET A 70 9.35 -12.19 8.51
C MET A 70 10.51 -13.15 8.88
N SER A 71 10.24 -14.26 9.56
CA SER A 71 11.26 -15.28 9.81
C SER A 71 11.79 -15.92 8.52
N ASP A 72 13.07 -16.34 8.51
CA ASP A 72 13.78 -16.83 7.32
C ASP A 72 13.03 -17.96 6.56
N LYS A 73 12.27 -18.79 7.28
CA LYS A 73 11.43 -19.85 6.68
C LYS A 73 10.30 -19.30 5.79
N ASN A 74 9.81 -18.09 6.07
CA ASN A 74 8.67 -17.46 5.41
C ASN A 74 9.11 -16.45 4.34
N VAL A 75 10.36 -16.00 4.37
CA VAL A 75 10.91 -14.99 3.45
C VAL A 75 11.62 -15.66 2.28
N VAL A 76 11.54 -15.06 1.09
CA VAL A 76 12.34 -15.43 -0.08
C VAL A 76 12.76 -14.17 -0.83
N ASN A 77 14.06 -13.97 -0.97
CA ASN A 77 14.68 -12.82 -1.66
C ASN A 77 14.11 -11.46 -1.20
N LEU A 78 13.12 -10.93 -1.92
CA LEU A 78 12.57 -9.58 -1.75
C LEU A 78 11.47 -9.46 -0.68
N GLY A 79 11.03 -10.55 -0.06
CA GLY A 79 10.02 -10.45 1.00
C GLY A 79 9.30 -11.74 1.35
N LEU A 80 8.15 -11.57 1.98
CA LEU A 80 7.30 -12.64 2.46
C LEU A 80 6.74 -13.48 1.31
N LYS A 81 6.72 -14.81 1.48
CA LYS A 81 6.06 -15.74 0.55
C LYS A 81 4.55 -15.44 0.46
N ASP A 82 4.03 -15.36 -0.76
CA ASP A 82 2.63 -15.01 -1.05
C ASP A 82 1.60 -15.86 -0.30
N LYS A 83 1.85 -17.16 -0.12
CA LYS A 83 0.93 -18.06 0.61
C LYS A 83 0.75 -17.63 2.06
N ILE A 84 1.80 -17.13 2.71
CA ILE A 84 1.76 -16.64 4.08
C ILE A 84 1.13 -15.24 4.10
N PHE A 85 1.58 -14.38 3.17
CA PHE A 85 1.03 -13.04 2.97
C PHE A 85 -0.50 -13.06 2.88
N PHE A 86 -1.09 -13.78 1.91
CA PHE A 86 -2.55 -13.79 1.72
C PHE A 86 -3.31 -14.36 2.92
N LYS A 87 -2.75 -15.37 3.60
CA LYS A 87 -3.36 -15.94 4.80
C LYS A 87 -3.48 -14.90 5.92
N ASP A 88 -2.41 -14.15 6.16
CA ASP A 88 -2.37 -13.16 7.23
C ASP A 88 -3.14 -11.89 6.84
N SER A 89 -3.01 -11.43 5.60
CA SER A 89 -3.75 -10.31 5.01
C SER A 89 -5.26 -10.50 5.10
N ALA A 90 -5.77 -11.71 4.86
CA ALA A 90 -7.20 -12.00 5.00
C ALA A 90 -7.72 -11.71 6.42
N ASN A 91 -6.90 -11.92 7.46
CA ASN A 91 -7.28 -11.61 8.84
C ASN A 91 -7.34 -10.10 9.11
N TYR A 92 -6.50 -9.30 8.44
CA TYR A 92 -6.56 -7.84 8.51
C TYR A 92 -7.77 -7.31 7.75
N GLN A 93 -8.00 -7.82 6.53
CA GLN A 93 -9.14 -7.46 5.70
C GLN A 93 -10.48 -7.73 6.39
N ALA A 94 -10.62 -8.90 7.03
CA ALA A 94 -11.85 -9.30 7.71
C ALA A 94 -12.24 -8.37 8.88
N LYS A 95 -11.30 -7.55 9.39
CA LYS A 95 -11.54 -6.58 10.47
C LYS A 95 -11.88 -5.18 9.95
N MET A 96 -11.79 -4.94 8.65
CA MET A 96 -12.14 -3.66 8.06
C MET A 96 -13.64 -3.42 8.11
N LYS A 97 -14.02 -2.16 8.35
CA LYS A 97 -15.41 -1.72 8.23
C LYS A 97 -15.70 -1.43 6.75
N SER A 98 -16.79 -1.99 6.24
CA SER A 98 -17.29 -1.65 4.92
C SER A 98 -17.93 -0.25 4.90
N PRO A 99 -17.84 0.50 3.78
CA PRO A 99 -17.12 0.14 2.56
C PRO A 99 -15.60 0.36 2.68
N PHE A 100 -14.82 -0.48 1.98
CA PHE A 100 -13.35 -0.38 1.95
C PHE A 100 -12.78 -0.51 0.54
N TYR A 101 -11.56 0.02 0.37
CA TYR A 101 -10.74 -0.12 -0.82
C TYR A 101 -9.37 -0.67 -0.41
N SER A 102 -9.01 -1.85 -0.89
CA SER A 102 -7.76 -2.54 -0.52
C SER A 102 -6.94 -2.84 -1.77
N ILE A 103 -5.62 -2.60 -1.69
CA ILE A 103 -4.65 -2.87 -2.76
C ILE A 103 -3.51 -3.76 -2.25
#